data_AF-F4P5E9-F1
#
_entry.id   AF-F4P5E9-F1
#
_cell.length_a   1.000
_cell.length_b   1.000
_cell.length_c   1.000
_cell.angle_alpha   90.00
_cell.angle_beta   90.00
_cell.angle_gamma   90.00
#
_symmetry.space_group_name_H-M   'P 1'
#
loop_
_entity.id
_entity.type
_entity.pdbx_description
1 polymer ?
#
loop_
_entity_poly.entity_id
_entity_poly.type
_entity_poly.pdbx_seq_one_letter_code
_entity_poly.pdbx_strand_id
1 'polypeptide(L)' 'MKLDDIMKELIQHLEDLELLTTDDQLYKADEIWDRLLDLLLELEEQNRRVSIKK' A
#
# COMPACT_ATOMS: atom_id res chain seq x y z
N MET A 1 1.28 -12.83 2.25
CA MET A 1 0.86 -12.65 0.84
C MET A 1 2.01 -12.95 -0.10
N LYS A 2 1.80 -13.25 -1.39
CA LYS A 2 2.91 -13.15 -2.36
C LYS A 2 3.19 -11.68 -2.65
N LEU A 3 4.45 -11.35 -2.95
CA LEU A 3 4.87 -9.98 -3.28
C LEU A 3 4.07 -9.40 -4.47
N ASP A 4 3.69 -10.26 -5.42
CA ASP A 4 2.86 -9.93 -6.59
C ASP A 4 1.43 -9.49 -6.21
N ASP A 5 0.85 -10.09 -5.15
CA ASP A 5 -0.47 -9.70 -4.65
C ASP A 5 -0.41 -8.34 -3.93
N ILE A 6 0.65 -8.10 -3.15
CA ILE A 6 0.88 -6.83 -2.45
C ILE A 6 1.09 -5.69 -3.45
N MET A 7 1.87 -5.93 -4.51
CA MET A 7 2.09 -4.94 -5.55
C MET A 7 0.79 -4.57 -6.28
N LYS A 8 -0.12 -5.53 -6.52
CA LYS A 8 -1.42 -5.26 -7.13
C LYS A 8 -2.33 -4.44 -6.22
N GLU A 9 -2.42 -4.79 -4.94
CA GLU A 9 -3.19 -3.99 -3.96
C GLU A 9 -2.63 -2.58 -3.83
N LEU A 10 -1.30 -2.42 -3.82
CA LEU A 10 -0.66 -1.12 -3.72
C LEU A 10 -0.96 -0.22 -4.92
N ILE A 11 -0.98 -0.78 -6.14
CA ILE A 11 -1.39 -0.04 -7.35
C ILE A 11 -2.86 0.35 -7.27
N GLN A 12 -3.74 -0.58 -6.86
CA GLN A 12 -5.18 -0.33 -6.73
C GLN A 12 -5.46 0.84 -5.75
N HIS A 13 -4.77 0.87 -4.61
CA HIS A 13 -4.92 1.93 -3.62
C HIS A 13 -4.40 3.28 -4.10
N LEU A 14 -3.34 3.31 -4.93
CA LEU A 14 -2.85 4.55 -5.54
C LEU A 14 -3.83 5.11 -6.57
N GLU A 15 -4.46 4.26 -7.39
CA GLU A 15 -5.53 4.66 -8.32
C GLU A 15 -6.75 5.20 -7.57
N ASP A 16 -7.18 4.55 -6.48
CA ASP A 16 -8.28 5.04 -5.63
C ASP A 16 -7.93 6.39 -4.98
N LEU A 17 -6.68 6.58 -4.57
CA LEU A 17 -6.18 7.85 -4.02
C LEU A 17 -6.18 8.98 -5.05
N GLU A 18 -5.80 8.70 -6.30
CA GLU A 18 -5.85 9.67 -7.40
C GLU A 18 -7.30 10.09 -7.70
N LEU A 19 -8.23 9.14 -7.68
CA LEU A 19 -9.65 9.42 -7.86
C LEU A 19 -10.23 10.25 -6.70
N LEU A 20 -9.91 9.89 -5.45
CA LEU A 20 -10.41 10.59 -4.26
C LEU A 20 -9.83 11.99 -4.08
N THR A 21 -8.57 12.20 -4.45
CA THR A 21 -7.95 13.54 -4.44
C THR A 21 -8.56 14.46 -5.49
N THR A 22 -9.10 13.91 -6.58
CA THR A 22 -9.83 14.66 -7.61
C THR A 22 -11.26 15.03 -7.17
N ASP A 23 -11.89 14.19 -6.34
CA ASP A 23 -13.30 14.35 -5.90
C ASP A 23 -13.46 15.21 -4.61
N ASP A 24 -12.40 15.88 -4.16
CA ASP A 24 -12.32 16.67 -2.91
C ASP A 24 -12.65 15.85 -1.63
N GLN A 25 -12.59 14.51 -1.74
CA GLN A 25 -12.90 13.55 -0.67
C GLN A 25 -11.66 13.22 0.18
N LEU A 26 -10.96 14.27 0.62
CA LEU A 26 -9.73 14.18 1.41
C LEU A 26 -9.87 13.34 2.70
N TYR A 27 -11.04 13.35 3.33
CA TYR A 27 -11.28 12.56 4.55
C TYR A 27 -11.25 11.04 4.30
N LYS A 28 -11.53 10.58 3.07
CA LYS A 28 -11.40 9.17 2.69
C LYS A 28 -9.97 8.82 2.28
N ALA A 29 -9.22 9.81 1.78
CA ALA A 29 -7.83 9.63 1.41
C ALA A 29 -6.98 9.23 2.63
N ASP A 30 -7.26 9.78 3.82
CA ASP A 30 -6.59 9.38 5.08
C ASP A 30 -6.72 7.89 5.36
N GLU A 31 -7.91 7.31 5.20
CA GLU A 31 -8.12 5.87 5.44
C GLU A 31 -7.37 5.01 4.41
N ILE A 32 -7.24 5.47 3.16
CA ILE A 32 -6.44 4.77 2.15
C ILE A 32 -4.95 4.90 2.44
N TRP A 33 -4.48 6.07 2.90
CA TRP A 33 -3.09 6.28 3.29
C TRP A 33 -2.67 5.37 4.44
N ASP A 34 -3.52 5.18 5.46
CA ASP A 34 -3.25 4.26 6.57
C ASP A 34 -3.09 2.81 6.07
N ARG A 35 -3.97 2.35 5.18
CA ARG A 35 -3.89 0.99 4.59
C ARG A 35 -2.67 0.82 3.69
N LEU A 36 -2.32 1.87 2.93
CA LEU A 36 -1.14 1.88 2.07
C LEU A 36 0.14 1.77 2.91
N LEU A 37 0.18 2.46 4.06
CA LEU A 37 1.29 2.40 5.00
C LEU A 37 1.49 1.00 5.58
N ASP A 38 0.40 0.34 5.99
CA ASP A 38 0.45 -1.05 6.47
C ASP A 38 1.00 -2.01 5.40
N LEU A 39 0.56 -1.87 4.14
CA LEU A 39 1.08 -2.68 3.03
C LEU A 39 2.57 -2.46 2.77
N LEU A 40 3.03 -1.20 2.85
CA LEU A 40 4.45 -0.86 2.69
C LEU A 40 5.31 -1.42 3.82
N LEU A 41 4.82 -1.36 5.07
CA LEU A 41 5.49 -1.94 6.23
C LEU A 41 5.58 -3.47 6.11
N GLU A 42 4.52 -4.15 5.66
CA GLU A 42 4.56 -5.59 5.43
C GLU A 42 5.56 -5.96 4.32
N LEU A 43 5.66 -5.15 3.27
CA LEU A 43 6.67 -5.29 2.21
C LEU A 43 8.10 -5.14 2.76
N GLU A 44 8.34 -4.15 3.61
CA GLU A 44 9.64 -3.92 4.25
C GLU A 44 10.02 -5.09 5.17
N GLU A 45 9.08 -5.55 5.99
CA GLU A 45 9.22 -6.71 6.89
C GLU A 45 9.55 -7.98 6.08
N GLN A 46 8.85 -8.22 4.98
CA GLN A 46 9.13 -9.35 4.10
C GLN A 46 10.52 -9.23 3.45
N ASN A 47 10.90 -8.05 2.96
CA ASN A 47 12.22 -7.81 2.39
C ASN A 47 13.33 -8.03 3.44
N ARG A 48 13.13 -7.56 4.68
CA ARG A 48 14.03 -7.76 5.81
C ARG A 48 14.17 -9.25 6.16
N ARG A 49 13.07 -10.00 6.20
CA ARG A 49 13.08 -11.45 6.42
C ARG A 49 13.78 -12.24 5.31
N VAL A 50 13.63 -11.81 4.06
CA VAL A 50 14.36 -12.39 2.92
C VAL A 50 15.85 -12.06 3.01
N SER A 51 16.21 -10.84 3.42
CA SER A 51 17.59 -10.40 3.57
C SER A 51 18.34 -11.10 4.70
N ILE A 52 17.67 -11.52 5.78
CA ILE A 52 18.30 -12.25 6.91
C ILE A 52 18.58 -13.73 6.55
N LYS A 53 17.93 -14.25 5.50
CA LYS A 53 18.09 -15.65 5.05
C LYS A 53 19.18 -15.84 3.97
N LYS A 54 19.91 -14.79 3.59
CA LYS A 54 20.91 -14.81 2.52
C LYS A 54 22.32 -14.67 3.09
#